data_AF-A0A444R816-F1
#
_entry.id   AF-A0A444R816-F1
#
_cell.length_a   1.000
_cell.length_b   1.000
_cell.length_c   1.000
_cell.angle_alpha   90.00
_cell.angle_beta   90.00
_cell.angle_gamma   90.00
#
_symmetry.space_group_name_H-M   'P 1'
#
loop_
_entity.id
_entity.type
_entity.pdbx_description
1 polymer ?
#
loop_
_entity_poly.entity_id
_entity_poly.type
_entity_poly.pdbx_seq_one_letter_code
_entity_poly.pdbx_strand_id
1 'polypeptide(L)' 'MARSDYDFINLSLEHELNEWLAERGYAGQADNRNRLAEVVTRKLWDSFYVDVSWDALNVAYSEHPEWFSELASGDED' A
#
# COMPACT_ATOMS: atom_id res chain seq x y z
N MET A 1 5.41 13.31 -4.75
CA MET A 1 5.65 11.98 -5.33
C MET A 1 6.43 12.13 -6.62
N ALA A 2 7.72 11.79 -6.62
CA ALA A 2 8.28 11.20 -7.83
C ALA A 2 7.63 9.81 -7.90
N ARG A 3 6.47 9.75 -8.56
CA ARG A 3 5.71 8.52 -8.75
C ARG A 3 6.66 7.54 -9.43
N SER A 4 6.72 6.28 -8.97
CA SER A 4 7.32 5.21 -9.77
C SER A 4 6.77 5.35 -11.20
N ASP A 5 7.62 5.28 -12.22
CA ASP A 5 7.22 5.45 -13.64
C ASP A 5 6.13 4.44 -14.08
N TYR A 6 5.85 3.45 -13.23
CA TYR A 6 4.80 2.46 -13.43
C TYR A 6 3.41 2.97 -12.99
N ASP A 7 2.44 2.81 -13.89
CA ASP A 7 1.01 3.02 -13.61
C ASP A 7 0.46 2.06 -12.53
N PHE A 8 1.21 1.00 -12.19
CA PHE A 8 0.76 -0.12 -11.38
C PHE A 8 1.73 -0.51 -10.26
N ILE A 9 1.19 -1.08 -9.20
CA ILE A 9 1.90 -1.57 -8.03
C ILE A 9 2.48 -2.94 -8.36
N ASN A 10 3.81 -3.06 -8.37
CA ASN A 10 4.47 -4.35 -8.46
C ASN A 10 4.68 -4.90 -7.04
N LEU A 11 3.82 -5.83 -6.62
CA LEU A 11 3.94 -6.51 -5.33
C LEU A 11 5.22 -7.34 -5.16
N SER A 12 5.92 -7.64 -6.26
CA SER A 12 7.23 -8.31 -6.23
C SER A 12 8.36 -7.34 -5.87
N LEU A 13 8.13 -6.03 -5.97
CA LEU A 13 9.09 -4.98 -5.63
C LEU A 13 8.78 -4.45 -4.22
N GLU A 14 9.51 -4.97 -3.24
CA GLU A 14 9.38 -4.56 -1.84
C GLU A 14 9.60 -3.05 -1.62
N HIS A 15 10.36 -2.39 -2.49
CA HIS A 15 10.65 -0.96 -2.37
C HIS A 15 9.42 -0.09 -2.65
N GLU A 16 8.57 -0.47 -3.61
CA GLU A 16 7.43 0.33 -4.02
C GLU A 16 6.39 0.49 -2.90
N LEU A 17 6.03 -0.62 -2.23
CA LEU A 17 5.14 -0.57 -1.07
C LEU A 17 5.75 0.22 0.09
N ASN A 18 7.07 0.12 0.28
CA ASN A 18 7.78 0.85 1.32
C ASN A 18 7.79 2.36 1.07
N GLU A 19 7.93 2.81 -0.18
CA GLU A 19 7.83 4.23 -0.52
C GLU A 19 6.43 4.78 -0.19
N TRP A 20 5.38 4.07 -0.58
CA TRP A 20 4.00 4.46 -0.27
C TRP A 20 3.73 4.56 1.23
N LEU A 21 4.28 3.62 2.01
CA LEU A 21 4.21 3.63 3.48
C LEU A 21 5.01 4.80 4.08
N ALA A 22 6.20 5.06 3.54
CA ALA A 22 7.08 6.13 4.03
C ALA A 22 6.46 7.52 3.86
N GLU A 23 5.78 7.77 2.74
CA GLU A 23 5.06 9.02 2.50
C GLU A 23 3.90 9.28 3.47
N ARG A 24 3.48 8.25 4.21
CA ARG A 24 2.36 8.29 5.16
C ARG A 24 2.80 8.08 6.61
N GLY A 25 4.10 8.02 6.89
CA GLY A 25 4.62 7.81 8.25
C GLY A 25 4.53 6.38 8.76
N TYR A 26 4.30 5.40 7.88
CA TYR A 26 4.26 3.97 8.22
C TYR A 26 5.59 3.26 7.91
N ALA A 27 6.66 4.01 7.65
CA ALA A 27 7.96 3.50 7.24
C ALA A 27 8.60 2.60 8.32
N GLY A 28 9.49 1.70 7.90
CA GLY A 28 10.38 0.98 8.81
C GLY A 28 9.82 -0.30 9.43
N GLN A 29 8.56 -0.65 9.17
CA GLN A 29 7.96 -1.89 9.68
C GLN A 29 7.65 -2.88 8.56
N ALA A 30 8.27 -4.06 8.62
CA ALA A 30 8.00 -5.16 7.68
C ALA A 30 6.55 -5.66 7.79
N ASP A 31 5.95 -5.60 8.98
CA ASP A 31 4.54 -5.92 9.20
C ASP A 31 3.60 -5.00 8.42
N ASN A 32 3.84 -3.68 8.42
CA ASN A 32 3.04 -2.73 7.65
C ASN A 32 3.08 -3.05 6.16
N ARG A 33 4.25 -3.44 5.65
CA ARG A 33 4.41 -3.87 4.25
C ARG A 33 3.63 -5.13 3.96
N ASN A 34 3.69 -6.14 4.82
CA ASN A 34 2.94 -7.40 4.64
C ASN A 34 1.42 -7.15 4.68
N ARG A 35 0.96 -6.29 5.61
CA ARG A 35 -0.44 -5.87 5.71
C ARG A 35 -0.90 -5.11 4.47
N LEU A 36 -0.08 -4.19 3.95
CA LEU A 36 -0.38 -3.46 2.72
C LEU A 36 -0.46 -4.40 1.51
N ALA A 37 0.47 -5.37 1.39
CA ALA A 37 0.40 -6.40 0.36
C ALA A 37 -0.86 -7.26 0.49
N GLU A 38 -1.31 -7.57 1.71
CA GLU A 38 -2.58 -8.26 1.94
C GLU A 38 -3.78 -7.42 1.49
N VAL A 39 -3.80 -6.12 1.78
CA VAL A 39 -4.88 -5.22 1.30
C VAL A 39 -4.92 -5.18 -0.22
N VAL A 40 -3.77 -5.03 -0.88
CA VAL A 40 -3.71 -5.04 -2.34
C VAL A 40 -4.20 -6.40 -2.89
N THR A 41 -3.72 -7.52 -2.35
CA THR A 41 -4.06 -8.88 -2.86
C THR A 41 -5.47 -9.35 -2.51
N ARG A 42 -6.02 -9.01 -1.35
CA ARG A 42 -7.33 -9.52 -0.90
C ARG A 42 -8.48 -8.56 -1.11
N LYS A 43 -8.21 -7.24 -1.12
CA LYS A 43 -9.26 -6.21 -1.23
C LYS A 43 -9.31 -5.57 -2.61
N LEU A 44 -8.15 -5.36 -3.24
CA LEU A 44 -8.07 -4.72 -4.55
C LEU A 44 -7.96 -5.72 -5.70
N TRP A 45 -7.29 -6.85 -5.49
CA TRP A 45 -7.04 -7.86 -6.53
C TRP A 45 -8.20 -8.87 -6.72
N ASP A 46 -9.21 -8.87 -5.85
CA ASP A 46 -10.37 -9.80 -5.94
C ASP A 46 -11.20 -9.62 -7.24
N SER A 47 -11.01 -8.51 -7.95
CA SER A 47 -11.75 -8.17 -9.17
C SER A 47 -10.91 -8.33 -10.46
N PHE A 48 -10.31 -9.50 -10.71
CA PHE A 48 -9.78 -9.92 -12.03
C PHE A 48 -8.83 -8.96 -12.80
N TYR A 49 -8.30 -7.91 -12.17
CA TYR A 49 -7.33 -7.00 -12.77
C TYR A 49 -5.92 -7.58 -12.64
N VAL A 50 -5.16 -7.54 -13.74
CA VAL A 50 -3.77 -8.01 -13.77
C VAL A 50 -2.84 -7.08 -12.98
N ASP A 51 -3.26 -5.83 -12.73
CA ASP A 51 -2.42 -4.82 -12.11
C ASP A 51 -3.26 -3.78 -11.32
N VAL A 52 -2.90 -3.51 -10.07
CA VAL A 52 -3.54 -2.48 -9.22
C VAL A 52 -2.78 -1.17 -9.35
N SER A 53 -3.46 -0.07 -9.68
CA SER A 53 -2.80 1.23 -9.80
C SER A 53 -2.56 1.92 -8.45
N TRP A 54 -1.56 2.80 -8.41
CA TRP A 54 -1.33 3.67 -7.26
C TRP A 54 -2.54 4.54 -6.90
N ASP A 55 -3.29 4.95 -7.92
CA ASP A 55 -4.52 5.71 -7.74
C ASP A 55 -5.60 4.88 -7.04
N ALA A 56 -5.82 3.64 -7.50
CA ALA A 56 -6.78 2.72 -6.87
C ALA A 56 -6.44 2.46 -5.39
N LEU A 57 -5.14 2.31 -5.07
CA LEU A 57 -4.71 2.15 -3.68
C LEU A 57 -4.96 3.43 -2.85
N ASN A 58 -4.75 4.62 -3.41
CA ASN A 58 -5.02 5.89 -2.72
C ASN A 58 -6.51 6.14 -2.50
N VAL A 59 -7.34 5.80 -3.49
CA VAL A 59 -8.80 5.85 -3.38
C VAL A 59 -9.26 4.90 -2.28
N ALA A 60 -8.78 3.66 -2.28
CA ALA A 60 -9.11 2.69 -1.24
C ALA A 60 -8.67 3.15 0.16
N TYR A 61 -7.51 3.79 0.29
CA TYR A 61 -7.06 4.35 1.57
C TYR A 61 -8.01 5.45 2.09
N SER A 62 -8.62 6.22 1.18
CA SER A 62 -9.55 7.30 1.53
C SER A 62 -10.98 6.79 1.80
N GLU A 63 -11.45 5.82 0.99
CA GLU A 63 -12.82 5.30 1.08
C GLU A 63 -12.97 4.16 2.09
N HIS A 64 -11.91 3.39 2.34
CA HIS A 64 -11.90 2.23 3.22
C HIS A 64 -10.78 2.28 4.26
N PRO A 65 -10.74 3.30 5.14
CA PRO A 65 -9.72 3.40 6.18
C PRO A 65 -9.69 2.18 7.12
N GLU A 66 -10.80 1.45 7.23
CA GLU A 66 -10.88 0.20 8.00
C GLU A 66 -9.96 -0.91 7.47
N TRP A 67 -9.61 -0.91 6.18
CA TRP A 67 -8.67 -1.89 5.62
C TRP A 67 -7.22 -1.61 6.03
N PHE A 68 -6.92 -0.36 6.40
CA PHE A 68 -5.57 0.12 6.72
C PHE A 68 -5.41 0.44 8.21
N SER A 69 -6.45 0.26 9.03
CA SER A 69 -6.45 0.51 10.47
C SER A 69 -5.44 -0.33 11.24
N GLU A 70 -5.00 -1.41 10.60
CA GLU A 70 -3.99 -2.33 11.08
C GLU A 70 -2.55 -1.89 10.79
N LEU A 71 -2.33 -0.79 10.05
CA LEU A 71 -1.00 -0.21 9.88
C LEU A 71 -0.60 0.52 11.16
N ALA A 72 0.55 0.15 11.72
CA ALA A 72 1.12 0.84 12.87
C ALA A 72 1.89 2.07 12.39
N SER A 73 1.54 3.26 12.89
CA SER A 73 2.37 4.44 12.64
C SER A 73 3.75 4.22 13.26
N GLY A 74 4.80 4.68 12.57
CA GLY A 74 6.17 4.61 13.05
C GLY A 74 6.46 5.56 14.22
N ASP A 75 5.43 6.15 14.82
CA ASP A 75 5.52 6.97 16.02
C ASP A 75 5.76 6.05 17.23
N GLU A 76 6.99 5.54 17.33
CA GLU A 76 7.59 5.33 18.64
C GLU A 76 8.17 6.67 19.10
N ASP A 77 7.35 7.46 19.82
CA ASP A 77 7.82 8.38 20.87
C ASP A 77 6.92 8.23 22.12
#